data_AF-A0A165I361-F1
#
_entry.id   AF-A0A165I361-F1
#
_cell.length_a   1.000
_cell.length_b   1.000
_cell.length_c   1.000
_cell.angle_alpha   90.00
_cell.angle_beta   90.00
_cell.angle_gamma   90.00
#
_symmetry.space_group_name_H-M   'P 1'
#
loop_
_entity.id
_entity.type
_entity.pdbx_description
1 polymer ?
#
loop_
_entity_poly.entity_id
_entity_poly.type
_entity_poly.pdbx_seq_one_letter_code
_entity_poly.pdbx_strand_id
1 'polypeptide(L)'
;LHEIPTEPTADTLSFYAVYMSHYISPKSVQSYLSGICHSLEPFHPTVRSIRSSDVVRRTLTGCLKRAGKDTVRKSPLSVADLDRMRSVYGSSGAHDDALWLAILFTGFNGLHRLGELVWPDLRSEQDYRKTISSCSLRWGSTPRENYSYRLPGDKGNRFFEGHTVLITKRSDAADAIPVMRKYIASRNANTTTRLHPALFVRADGSVPTRSWFLRRLRSHFGKDIAGHSIRSGGATDLALRGIADSTIQK
;
A
#
# COMPACT_ATOMS: atom_id res chain seq x y z
N LEU A 1 -21.46 22.89 28.81
CA LEU A 1 -21.70 22.25 27.51
C LEU A 1 -22.22 23.33 26.57
N HIS A 2 -21.56 23.57 25.44
CA HIS A 2 -22.02 24.53 24.44
C HIS A 2 -23.32 23.99 23.83
N GLU A 3 -24.37 24.81 23.73
CA GLU A 3 -25.74 24.50 23.26
C GLU A 3 -25.79 24.09 21.77
N ILE A 4 -25.00 23.08 21.41
CA ILE A 4 -24.88 22.57 20.06
C ILE A 4 -26.04 21.61 19.82
N PRO A 5 -26.85 21.81 18.77
CA PRO A 5 -27.92 20.90 18.42
C PRO A 5 -27.40 19.47 18.24
N THR A 6 -28.18 18.50 18.72
CA THR A 6 -27.87 17.07 18.50
C THR A 6 -28.01 16.67 17.04
N GLU A 7 -28.84 17.39 16.28
CA GLU A 7 -28.96 17.20 14.84
C GLU A 7 -27.81 17.88 14.08
N PRO A 8 -27.24 17.22 13.06
CA PRO A 8 -26.21 17.83 12.24
C PRO A 8 -26.79 19.00 11.45
N THR A 9 -26.15 20.17 11.55
CA THR A 9 -26.49 21.39 10.80
C THR A 9 -25.30 21.83 9.96
N ALA A 10 -25.52 22.79 9.06
CA ALA A 10 -24.43 23.31 8.24
C ALA A 10 -23.34 23.95 9.11
N ASP A 11 -23.73 24.58 10.22
CA ASP A 11 -22.82 25.21 11.16
C ASP A 11 -22.03 24.18 11.97
N THR A 12 -22.69 23.13 12.49
CA THR A 12 -21.97 22.11 13.27
C THR A 12 -20.94 21.35 12.43
N LEU A 13 -21.27 21.01 11.18
CA LEU A 13 -20.32 20.40 10.25
C LEU A 13 -19.20 21.37 9.85
N SER A 14 -19.50 22.67 9.73
CA SER A 14 -18.49 23.70 9.42
C SER A 14 -17.55 23.95 10.60
N PHE A 15 -18.06 24.03 11.83
CA PHE A 15 -17.25 24.15 13.04
C PHE A 15 -16.36 22.94 13.24
N TYR A 16 -16.89 21.73 13.04
CA TYR A 16 -16.08 20.51 13.02
C TYR A 16 -14.96 20.62 11.97
N ALA A 17 -15.28 21.08 10.75
CA ALA A 17 -14.31 21.19 9.68
C ALA A 17 -13.18 22.18 10.02
N VAL A 18 -13.50 23.35 10.59
CA VAL A 18 -12.51 24.33 11.05
C VAL A 18 -11.69 23.76 12.19
N TYR A 19 -12.34 23.28 13.25
CA TYR A 19 -11.70 22.76 14.45
C TYR A 19 -10.73 21.63 14.11
N MET A 20 -11.16 20.62 13.37
CA MET A 20 -10.31 19.48 13.01
C MET A 20 -9.19 19.88 12.04
N SER A 21 -9.40 20.89 11.20
CA SER A 21 -8.36 21.39 10.29
C SER A 21 -7.19 22.04 11.02
N HIS A 22 -7.33 22.37 12.32
CA HIS A 22 -6.21 22.79 13.16
C HIS A 22 -5.30 21.63 13.58
N TYR A 23 -5.85 20.41 13.68
CA TYR A 23 -5.13 19.25 14.22
C TYR A 23 -4.68 18.27 13.14
N ILE A 24 -5.44 18.15 12.04
CA ILE A 24 -5.17 17.23 10.93
C ILE A 24 -5.32 17.94 9.58
N SER A 25 -4.84 17.30 8.50
CA SER A 25 -4.91 17.91 7.17
C SER A 25 -6.37 18.18 6.75
N PRO A 26 -6.70 19.35 6.18
CA PRO A 26 -8.07 19.63 5.73
C PRO A 26 -8.58 18.66 4.67
N LYS A 27 -7.68 18.02 3.90
CA LYS A 27 -8.02 16.91 2.99
C LYS A 27 -8.54 15.70 3.77
N SER A 28 -7.87 15.33 4.86
CA SER A 28 -8.33 14.27 5.77
C SER A 28 -9.66 14.62 6.43
N VAL A 29 -9.83 15.87 6.86
CA VAL A 29 -11.10 16.37 7.42
C VAL A 29 -12.24 16.22 6.41
N GLN A 30 -12.03 16.59 5.15
CA GLN A 30 -13.02 16.42 4.09
C GLN A 30 -13.40 14.94 3.89
N SER A 31 -12.43 14.02 3.89
CA SER A 31 -12.68 12.58 3.81
C SER A 31 -13.45 12.06 5.03
N TYR A 32 -13.06 12.48 6.24
CA TYR A 32 -13.74 12.09 7.47
C TYR A 32 -15.16 12.63 7.53
N LEU A 33 -15.40 13.85 7.07
CA LEU A 33 -16.74 14.42 7.00
C LEU A 33 -17.65 13.58 6.09
N SER A 34 -17.14 13.10 4.94
CA SER A 34 -17.89 12.17 4.09
C SER A 34 -18.22 10.85 4.82
N GLY A 35 -17.27 10.31 5.58
CA GLY A 35 -17.48 9.10 6.39
C GLY A 35 -18.50 9.30 7.51
N ILE A 36 -18.40 10.41 8.24
CA ILE A 36 -19.35 10.80 9.30
C ILE A 36 -20.75 10.92 8.71
N CYS A 37 -20.92 11.64 7.58
CA CYS A 37 -22.21 11.77 6.93
C CYS A 37 -22.76 10.42 6.47
N HIS A 38 -21.92 9.51 5.97
CA HIS A 38 -22.35 8.16 5.61
C HIS A 38 -22.85 7.36 6.82
N SER A 39 -22.17 7.45 7.96
CA SER A 39 -22.59 6.77 9.20
C SER A 39 -23.83 7.40 9.85
N LEU A 40 -24.03 8.71 9.69
CA LEU A 40 -25.17 9.44 10.24
C LEU A 40 -26.43 9.36 9.35
N GLU A 41 -26.29 9.05 8.06
CA GLU A 41 -27.39 9.01 7.09
C GLU A 41 -28.60 8.17 7.51
N PRO A 42 -28.45 6.99 8.17
CA PRO A 42 -29.61 6.23 8.67
C PRO A 42 -30.45 6.95 9.73
N PHE A 43 -29.84 7.87 10.49
CA PHE A 43 -30.49 8.61 11.59
C PHE A 43 -30.84 10.04 11.20
N HIS A 44 -30.10 10.61 10.26
CA HIS A 44 -30.26 11.98 9.76
C HIS A 44 -30.23 11.97 8.22
N PRO A 45 -31.35 11.68 7.55
CA PRO A 45 -31.40 11.51 6.09
C PRO A 45 -30.94 12.75 5.31
N THR A 46 -31.06 13.94 5.89
CA THR A 46 -30.65 15.22 5.30
C THR A 46 -29.16 15.52 5.46
N VAL A 47 -28.39 14.73 6.21
CA VAL A 47 -26.99 15.04 6.53
C VAL A 47 -26.10 15.22 5.28
N ARG A 48 -26.40 14.50 4.19
CA ARG A 48 -25.68 14.65 2.91
C ARG A 48 -25.97 15.97 2.21
N SER A 49 -27.22 16.45 2.25
CA SER A 49 -27.57 17.75 1.68
C SER A 49 -26.95 18.87 2.51
N ILE A 50 -26.97 18.74 3.84
CA ILE A 50 -26.34 19.66 4.78
C ILE A 50 -24.82 19.73 4.57
N ARG A 51 -24.14 18.59 4.42
CA ARG A 51 -22.71 18.53 4.06
C ARG A 51 -22.39 19.24 2.74
N SER A 52 -23.34 19.20 1.81
CA SER A 52 -23.18 19.78 0.48
C SER A 52 -23.57 21.26 0.43
N SER A 53 -24.04 21.83 1.55
CA SER A 53 -24.36 23.25 1.67
C SER A 53 -23.16 24.14 1.38
N ASP A 54 -23.46 25.36 0.92
CA ASP A 54 -22.44 26.34 0.57
C ASP A 54 -21.53 26.71 1.74
N VAL A 55 -22.08 26.79 2.96
CA VAL A 55 -21.31 27.13 4.17
C VAL A 55 -20.23 26.07 4.41
N VAL A 56 -20.60 24.80 4.39
CA VAL A 56 -19.66 23.68 4.61
C VAL A 56 -18.63 23.61 3.48
N ARG A 57 -19.08 23.73 2.21
CA ARG A 57 -18.17 23.73 1.05
C ARG A 57 -17.17 24.87 1.08
N ARG A 58 -17.62 26.10 1.35
CA ARG A 58 -16.75 27.28 1.42
C ARG A 58 -15.80 27.20 2.60
N THR A 59 -16.26 26.71 3.75
CA THR A 59 -15.42 26.48 4.93
C THR A 59 -14.30 25.48 4.64
N LEU A 60 -14.62 24.31 4.09
CA LEU A 60 -13.62 23.32 3.67
C LEU A 60 -12.65 23.89 2.63
N THR A 61 -13.16 24.64 1.66
CA THR A 61 -12.33 25.31 0.64
C THR A 61 -11.39 26.31 1.29
N GLY A 62 -11.86 27.10 2.26
CA GLY A 62 -11.05 28.04 3.03
C GLY A 62 -9.96 27.35 3.85
N CYS A 63 -10.30 26.25 4.54
CA CYS A 63 -9.33 25.44 5.26
C CYS A 63 -8.27 24.85 4.32
N LEU A 64 -8.68 24.31 3.17
CA LEU A 64 -7.77 23.76 2.15
C LEU A 64 -6.82 24.83 1.58
N LYS A 65 -7.34 26.03 1.28
CA LYS A 65 -6.52 27.16 0.80
C LYS A 65 -5.53 27.63 1.86
N ARG A 66 -5.96 27.75 3.11
CA ARG A 66 -5.11 28.18 4.24
C ARG A 66 -4.00 27.18 4.55
N ALA A 67 -4.29 25.89 4.41
CA ALA A 67 -3.34 24.81 4.59
C ALA A 67 -2.57 24.44 3.30
N GLY A 68 -2.52 25.35 2.32
CA GLY A 68 -1.86 25.16 1.03
C GLY A 68 -0.38 24.82 1.19
N LYS A 69 -0.09 23.53 1.35
CA LYS A 69 1.24 22.95 1.21
C LYS A 69 1.30 22.29 -0.15
N ASP A 70 2.37 22.56 -0.89
CA ASP A 70 2.62 21.85 -2.14
C ASP A 70 2.60 20.34 -1.88
N THR A 71 1.82 19.65 -2.68
CA THR A 71 1.77 18.19 -2.58
C THR A 71 3.06 17.66 -3.20
N VAL A 72 4.08 17.44 -2.38
CA VAL A 72 5.32 16.78 -2.80
C VAL A 72 4.98 15.33 -3.14
N ARG A 73 4.64 15.08 -4.41
CA ARG A 73 4.39 13.74 -4.92
C ARG A 73 5.72 13.00 -4.98
N LYS A 74 5.75 11.81 -4.39
CA LYS A 74 6.91 10.92 -4.49
C LYS A 74 7.02 10.41 -5.92
N SER A 75 8.23 10.37 -6.45
CA SER A 75 8.50 9.87 -7.79
C SER A 75 8.16 8.38 -7.88
N PRO A 76 7.56 7.91 -8.98
CA PRO A 76 7.35 6.49 -9.21
C PRO A 76 8.70 5.77 -9.30
N LEU A 77 8.76 4.55 -8.78
CA LEU A 77 9.90 3.66 -9.00
C LEU A 77 9.92 3.26 -10.49
N SER A 78 11.09 3.23 -11.13
CA SER A 78 11.21 2.84 -12.54
C SER A 78 11.78 1.42 -12.72
N VAL A 79 11.69 0.88 -13.94
CA VAL A 79 12.34 -0.38 -14.31
C VAL A 79 13.87 -0.26 -14.21
N ALA A 80 14.45 0.90 -14.52
CA ALA A 80 15.88 1.15 -14.37
C ALA A 80 16.32 1.12 -12.90
N ASP A 81 15.48 1.61 -11.99
CA ASP A 81 15.74 1.52 -10.55
C ASP A 81 15.74 0.06 -10.07
N LEU A 82 14.83 -0.77 -10.58
CA LEU A 82 14.80 -2.21 -10.29
C LEU A 82 16.06 -2.91 -10.80
N ASP A 83 16.51 -2.58 -12.01
CA ASP A 83 17.75 -3.12 -12.58
C ASP A 83 18.96 -2.77 -11.70
N ARG A 84 19.08 -1.49 -11.33
CA ARG A 84 20.13 -1.02 -10.42
C ARG A 84 20.13 -1.79 -9.10
N MET A 85 18.96 -2.00 -8.48
CA MET A 85 18.86 -2.76 -7.24
C MET A 85 19.22 -4.23 -7.42
N ARG A 86 18.85 -4.82 -8.56
CA ARG A 86 19.26 -6.17 -8.93
C ARG A 86 20.78 -6.27 -9.11
N SER A 87 21.44 -5.29 -9.71
CA SER A 87 22.91 -5.30 -9.81
C SER A 87 23.59 -5.24 -8.44
N VAL A 88 23.04 -4.44 -7.51
CA VAL A 88 23.61 -4.28 -6.15
C VAL A 88 23.46 -5.54 -5.31
N TYR A 89 22.27 -6.16 -5.31
CA TYR A 89 21.93 -7.27 -4.40
C TYR A 89 21.90 -8.65 -5.09
N GLY A 90 21.97 -8.69 -6.41
CA GLY A 90 21.81 -9.90 -7.22
C GLY A 90 22.92 -10.92 -7.02
N SER A 91 24.13 -10.49 -6.70
CA SER A 91 25.27 -11.35 -6.35
C SER A 91 25.34 -11.69 -4.86
N SER A 92 24.60 -10.99 -4.00
CA SER A 92 24.62 -11.24 -2.55
C SER A 92 24.09 -12.64 -2.21
N GLY A 93 24.81 -13.36 -1.35
CA GLY A 93 24.36 -14.63 -0.77
C GLY A 93 23.46 -14.47 0.46
N ALA A 94 23.27 -13.23 0.95
CA ALA A 94 22.50 -12.99 2.16
C ALA A 94 20.99 -13.18 1.94
N HIS A 95 20.35 -13.92 2.84
CA HIS A 95 18.92 -14.20 2.79
C HIS A 95 18.08 -12.92 2.82
N ASP A 96 18.40 -12.00 3.74
CA ASP A 96 17.66 -10.74 3.91
C ASP A 96 17.78 -9.82 2.68
N ASP A 97 18.84 -9.94 1.87
CA ASP A 97 18.99 -9.21 0.60
C ASP A 97 18.09 -9.80 -0.49
N ALA A 98 18.06 -11.13 -0.60
CA ALA A 98 17.14 -11.83 -1.50
C ALA A 98 15.67 -11.57 -1.14
N LEU A 99 15.34 -11.57 0.16
CA LEU A 99 14.03 -11.19 0.69
C LEU A 99 13.65 -9.76 0.29
N TRP A 100 14.56 -8.81 0.52
CA TRP A 100 14.30 -7.40 0.22
C TRP A 100 14.03 -7.20 -1.27
N LEU A 101 14.84 -7.81 -2.15
CA LEU A 101 14.60 -7.80 -3.60
C LEU A 101 13.27 -8.46 -3.96
N ALA A 102 12.94 -9.60 -3.38
CA ALA A 102 11.67 -10.29 -3.66
C ALA A 102 10.48 -9.39 -3.34
N ILE A 103 10.46 -8.72 -2.18
CA ILE A 103 9.40 -7.78 -1.81
C ILE A 103 9.33 -6.59 -2.78
N LEU A 104 10.48 -6.02 -3.16
CA LEU A 104 10.53 -4.88 -4.09
C LEU A 104 9.94 -5.25 -5.47
N PHE A 105 10.41 -6.36 -6.03
CA PHE A 105 9.98 -6.84 -7.35
C PHE A 105 8.53 -7.32 -7.35
N THR A 106 8.12 -8.07 -6.32
CA THR A 106 6.72 -8.48 -6.15
C THR A 106 5.82 -7.27 -5.98
N GLY A 107 6.24 -6.27 -5.20
CA GLY A 107 5.44 -5.08 -4.97
C GLY A 107 5.22 -4.25 -6.23
N PHE A 108 6.28 -4.10 -7.04
CA PHE A 108 6.21 -3.39 -8.30
C PHE A 108 5.30 -4.13 -9.30
N ASN A 109 5.53 -5.43 -9.53
CA ASN A 109 4.79 -6.20 -10.52
C ASN A 109 3.34 -6.53 -10.10
N GLY A 110 3.08 -6.71 -8.81
CA GLY A 110 1.74 -7.00 -8.26
C GLY A 110 0.91 -5.77 -7.90
N LEU A 111 1.44 -4.56 -8.15
CA LEU A 111 0.83 -3.26 -7.78
C LEU A 111 0.48 -3.17 -6.29
N HIS A 112 1.34 -3.73 -5.44
CA HIS A 112 1.07 -3.81 -4.01
C HIS A 112 1.36 -2.49 -3.31
N ARG A 113 0.49 -2.13 -2.37
CA ARG A 113 0.90 -1.21 -1.31
C ARG A 113 1.94 -1.91 -0.45
N LEU A 114 2.97 -1.19 -0.01
CA LEU A 114 4.02 -1.80 0.82
C LEU A 114 3.45 -2.55 2.04
N GLY A 115 2.44 -1.99 2.70
CA GLY A 115 1.79 -2.62 3.87
C GLY A 115 1.06 -3.93 3.61
N GLU A 116 0.87 -4.32 2.35
CA GLU A 116 0.31 -5.63 1.97
C GLU A 116 1.39 -6.74 1.97
N LEU A 117 2.68 -6.36 1.91
CA LEU A 117 3.82 -7.29 1.79
C LEU A 117 4.67 -7.38 3.05
N VAL A 118 4.58 -6.37 3.92
CA VAL A 118 5.41 -6.24 5.13
C VAL A 118 4.54 -6.06 6.37
N TRP A 119 5.14 -6.37 7.50
CA TRP A 119 4.50 -6.29 8.80
C TRP A 119 4.41 -4.82 9.29
N PRO A 120 3.31 -4.41 9.93
CA PRO A 120 3.23 -3.09 10.56
C PRO A 120 4.31 -2.89 11.62
N ASP A 121 4.83 -1.66 11.74
CA ASP A 121 5.84 -1.34 12.76
C ASP A 121 5.25 -1.40 14.18
N LEU A 122 3.98 -1.03 14.34
CA LEU A 122 3.28 -1.07 15.62
C LEU A 122 2.81 -2.49 15.93
N ARG A 123 3.26 -3.04 17.07
CA ARG A 123 2.99 -4.44 17.47
C ARG A 123 1.51 -4.77 17.66
N SER A 124 0.68 -3.83 18.09
CA SER A 124 -0.76 -4.06 18.26
C SER A 124 -1.52 -4.31 16.95
N GLU A 125 -0.96 -3.88 15.81
CA GLU A 125 -1.58 -4.02 14.48
C GLU A 125 -1.16 -5.29 13.74
N GLN A 126 -0.25 -6.07 14.36
CA GLN A 126 0.41 -7.22 13.77
C GLN A 126 -0.48 -8.46 13.86
N ASP A 127 -0.75 -9.09 12.71
CA ASP A 127 -1.64 -10.25 12.62
C ASP A 127 -1.21 -11.15 11.46
N TYR A 128 -0.92 -12.43 11.76
CA TYR A 128 -0.52 -13.42 10.75
C TYR A 128 -1.59 -13.66 9.70
N ARG A 129 -2.88 -13.45 10.03
CA ARG A 129 -3.99 -13.54 9.07
C ARG A 129 -3.88 -12.48 7.96
N LYS A 130 -3.14 -11.41 8.19
CA LYS A 130 -2.89 -10.33 7.21
C LYS A 130 -1.61 -10.54 6.42
N THR A 131 -0.86 -11.63 6.65
CA THR A 131 0.29 -11.99 5.82
C THR A 131 -0.02 -12.98 4.73
N ILE A 132 0.66 -12.81 3.60
CA ILE A 132 0.66 -13.80 2.53
C ILE A 132 1.24 -15.11 3.07
N SER A 133 0.45 -16.17 2.98
CA SER A 133 0.87 -17.51 3.39
C SER A 133 1.88 -18.10 2.40
N SER A 134 2.95 -18.71 2.91
CA SER A 134 3.92 -19.46 2.10
C SER A 134 3.25 -20.61 1.34
N CYS A 135 2.30 -21.29 1.97
CA CYS A 135 1.51 -22.38 1.40
C CYS A 135 0.58 -21.95 0.27
N SER A 136 0.35 -20.63 0.08
CA SER A 136 -0.44 -20.11 -1.04
C SER A 136 0.38 -19.89 -2.31
N LEU A 137 1.72 -19.89 -2.21
CA LEU A 137 2.59 -19.70 -3.38
C LEU A 137 2.43 -20.88 -4.36
N ARG A 138 2.17 -20.55 -5.62
CA ARG A 138 2.07 -21.51 -6.72
C ARG A 138 2.93 -21.03 -7.88
N TRP A 139 3.61 -21.96 -8.53
CA TRP A 139 4.36 -21.72 -9.76
C TRP A 139 3.55 -22.23 -10.94
N GLY A 140 3.55 -21.49 -12.05
CA GLY A 140 2.88 -21.87 -13.29
C GLY A 140 3.77 -21.59 -14.50
N SER A 141 3.45 -22.22 -15.63
CA SER A 141 4.19 -22.08 -16.89
C SER A 141 3.34 -21.68 -18.09
N THR A 142 2.02 -21.71 -17.96
CA THR A 142 1.07 -21.47 -19.08
C THR A 142 0.23 -20.23 -18.78
N PRO A 143 0.08 -19.28 -19.72
CA PRO A 143 0.70 -19.22 -21.06
C PRO A 143 2.18 -18.80 -21.03
N ARG A 144 2.67 -18.30 -19.90
CA ARG A 144 4.09 -17.97 -19.64
C ARG A 144 4.43 -18.35 -18.21
N GLU A 145 5.73 -18.54 -17.93
CA GLU A 145 6.24 -18.74 -16.58
C GLU A 145 5.70 -17.66 -15.63
N ASN A 146 5.22 -18.06 -14.46
CA ASN A 146 4.58 -17.18 -13.51
C ASN A 146 4.66 -17.74 -12.09
N TYR A 147 4.41 -16.88 -11.11
CA TYR A 147 4.00 -17.32 -9.78
C TYR A 147 2.76 -16.57 -9.34
N SER A 148 1.99 -17.21 -8.47
CA SER A 148 0.82 -16.61 -7.84
C SER A 148 0.77 -16.91 -6.35
N TYR A 149 0.03 -16.10 -5.62
CA TYR A 149 -0.23 -16.28 -4.19
C TYR A 149 -1.56 -15.61 -3.83
N ARG A 150 -2.10 -15.99 -2.67
CA ARG A 150 -3.33 -15.39 -2.15
C ARG A 150 -2.97 -14.21 -1.25
N LEU A 151 -3.38 -13.01 -1.64
CA LEU A 151 -3.29 -11.84 -0.78
C LEU A 151 -4.46 -11.88 0.22
N PRO A 152 -4.21 -11.80 1.54
CA PRO A 152 -5.30 -11.75 2.52
C PRO A 152 -6.20 -10.51 2.34
N GLY A 153 -7.47 -10.64 2.73
CA GLY A 153 -8.45 -9.57 2.60
C GLY A 153 -8.10 -8.31 3.38
N ASP A 154 -8.29 -7.16 2.74
CA ASP A 154 -8.14 -5.82 3.32
C ASP A 154 -9.52 -5.22 3.67
N LYS A 155 -9.53 -4.13 4.44
CA LYS A 155 -10.69 -3.35 4.92
C LYS A 155 -11.66 -2.88 3.81
N GLY A 156 -11.34 -3.10 2.54
CA GLY A 156 -12.18 -2.79 1.38
C GLY A 156 -13.11 -3.93 0.94
N ASN A 157 -12.95 -5.15 1.44
CA ASN A 157 -13.83 -6.27 1.10
C ASN A 157 -14.72 -6.64 2.28
N ARG A 158 -16.04 -6.48 2.12
CA ARG A 158 -17.09 -6.79 3.12
C ARG A 158 -17.02 -8.23 3.65
N PHE A 159 -16.47 -9.16 2.87
CA PHE A 159 -16.38 -10.59 3.22
C PHE A 159 -14.96 -11.06 3.55
N PHE A 160 -13.95 -10.15 3.56
CA PHE A 160 -12.54 -10.51 3.73
C PHE A 160 -12.03 -11.58 2.75
N GLU A 161 -12.70 -11.79 1.63
CA GLU A 161 -12.24 -12.71 0.59
C GLU A 161 -10.97 -12.14 -0.03
N GLY A 162 -9.83 -12.73 0.33
CA GLY A 162 -8.55 -12.40 -0.27
C GLY A 162 -8.53 -12.75 -1.76
N HIS A 163 -7.79 -11.99 -2.56
CA HIS A 163 -7.66 -12.19 -4.01
C HIS A 163 -6.35 -12.88 -4.38
N THR A 164 -6.35 -13.58 -5.51
CA THR A 164 -5.14 -14.17 -6.09
C THR A 164 -4.39 -13.11 -6.89
N VAL A 165 -3.11 -12.93 -6.57
CA VAL A 165 -2.19 -12.10 -7.37
C VAL A 165 -1.36 -13.04 -8.24
N LEU A 166 -1.33 -12.77 -9.54
CA LEU A 166 -0.53 -13.51 -10.53
C LEU A 166 0.54 -12.57 -11.08
N ILE A 167 1.80 -12.99 -11.01
CA ILE A 167 2.95 -12.27 -11.58
C ILE A 167 3.56 -13.13 -12.66
N THR A 168 3.51 -12.63 -13.89
CA THR A 168 4.01 -13.31 -15.08
C THR A 168 5.43 -12.87 -15.40
N LYS A 169 6.18 -13.78 -16.04
CA LYS A 169 7.53 -13.53 -16.54
C LYS A 169 7.54 -12.37 -17.51
N ARG A 170 8.59 -11.55 -17.37
CA ARG A 170 8.86 -10.41 -18.23
C ARG A 170 10.16 -10.61 -18.99
N SER A 171 10.31 -9.91 -20.10
CA SER A 171 11.52 -9.90 -20.91
C SER A 171 12.50 -8.77 -20.55
N ASP A 172 12.18 -7.97 -19.54
CA ASP A 172 12.94 -6.80 -19.13
C ASP A 172 13.52 -6.94 -17.71
N ALA A 173 14.23 -5.90 -17.27
CA ALA A 173 14.87 -5.88 -15.96
C ALA A 173 13.88 -5.93 -14.77
N ALA A 174 12.58 -5.74 -15.00
CA ALA A 174 11.55 -5.85 -13.96
C ALA A 174 11.05 -7.30 -13.74
N ASP A 175 11.61 -8.29 -14.45
CA ASP A 175 11.21 -9.70 -14.32
C ASP A 175 11.38 -10.24 -12.88
N ALA A 176 10.28 -10.47 -12.18
CA ALA A 176 10.31 -10.89 -10.78
C ALA A 176 10.59 -12.39 -10.60
N ILE A 177 10.50 -13.20 -11.66
CA ILE A 177 10.66 -14.66 -11.58
C ILE A 177 12.00 -15.09 -11.00
N PRO A 178 13.17 -14.69 -11.58
CA PRO A 178 14.47 -15.13 -11.06
C PRO A 178 14.70 -14.65 -9.62
N VAL A 179 14.21 -13.45 -9.29
CA VAL A 179 14.34 -12.86 -7.96
C VAL A 179 13.55 -13.69 -6.92
N MET A 180 12.29 -14.02 -7.23
CA MET A 180 11.46 -14.84 -6.34
C MET A 180 12.04 -16.25 -6.20
N ARG A 181 12.52 -16.87 -7.28
CA ARG A 181 13.16 -18.19 -7.22
C ARG A 181 14.39 -18.19 -6.31
N LYS A 182 15.25 -17.18 -6.42
CA LYS A 182 16.42 -17.02 -5.55
C LYS A 182 16.03 -16.89 -4.08
N TYR A 183 15.02 -16.08 -3.78
CA TYR A 183 14.52 -15.94 -2.41
C TYR A 183 13.96 -17.25 -1.86
N ILE A 184 13.11 -17.96 -2.62
CA ILE A 184 12.52 -19.23 -2.17
C ILE A 184 13.59 -20.32 -2.00
N ALA A 185 14.60 -20.37 -2.87
CA ALA A 185 15.73 -21.28 -2.69
C ALA A 185 16.48 -21.01 -1.37
N SER A 186 16.80 -19.72 -1.09
CA SER A 186 17.43 -19.32 0.17
C SER A 186 16.55 -19.64 1.39
N ARG A 187 15.24 -19.36 1.29
CA ARG A 187 14.24 -19.66 2.33
C ARG A 187 14.15 -21.15 2.64
N ASN A 188 14.21 -21.99 1.62
CA ASN A 188 14.14 -23.42 1.78
C ASN A 188 15.46 -24.00 2.29
N ALA A 189 16.60 -23.36 2.04
CA ALA A 189 17.89 -23.78 2.61
C ALA A 189 18.00 -23.51 4.12
N ASN A 190 17.34 -22.47 4.64
CA ASN A 190 17.43 -22.06 6.04
C ASN A 190 16.35 -22.73 6.92
N THR A 191 16.77 -23.40 7.99
CA THR A 191 15.90 -24.13 8.94
C THR A 191 14.90 -23.23 9.65
N THR A 192 15.27 -22.00 9.97
CA THR A 192 14.40 -21.00 10.61
C THR A 192 13.26 -20.56 9.70
N THR A 193 13.52 -20.46 8.39
CA THR A 193 12.56 -19.88 7.43
C THR A 193 11.76 -20.91 6.66
N ARG A 194 12.28 -22.13 6.47
CA ARG A 194 11.69 -23.18 5.62
C ARG A 194 10.23 -23.48 6.00
N LEU A 195 9.96 -23.66 7.29
CA LEU A 195 8.63 -24.05 7.79
C LEU A 195 7.79 -22.86 8.28
N HIS A 196 8.27 -21.62 8.11
CA HIS A 196 7.55 -20.45 8.55
C HIS A 196 6.22 -20.29 7.78
N PRO A 197 5.11 -19.89 8.42
CA PRO A 197 3.82 -19.76 7.73
C PRO A 197 3.74 -18.55 6.79
N ALA A 198 4.44 -17.45 7.11
CA ALA A 198 4.51 -16.28 6.22
C ALA A 198 5.44 -16.55 5.02
N LEU A 199 5.03 -16.05 3.85
CA LEU A 199 5.80 -16.13 2.61
C LEU A 199 7.10 -15.31 2.71
N PHE A 200 6.99 -14.05 3.15
CA PHE A 200 8.13 -13.14 3.34
C PHE A 200 8.59 -13.21 4.79
N VAL A 201 9.78 -13.75 5.01
CA VAL A 201 10.37 -13.98 6.35
C VAL A 201 11.85 -13.67 6.29
N ARG A 202 12.39 -13.07 7.35
CA ARG A 202 13.80 -12.73 7.51
C ARG A 202 14.61 -13.92 8.00
N ALA A 203 15.92 -13.83 7.89
CA ALA A 203 16.85 -14.88 8.30
C ALA A 203 16.70 -15.26 9.79
N ASP A 204 16.29 -14.30 10.63
CA ASP A 204 16.02 -14.46 12.06
C ASP A 204 14.62 -15.03 12.38
N GLY A 205 13.82 -15.36 11.35
CA GLY A 205 12.46 -15.90 11.50
C GLY A 205 11.38 -14.84 11.70
N SER A 206 11.73 -13.55 11.79
CA SER A 206 10.74 -12.48 11.89
C SER A 206 10.15 -12.11 10.53
N VAL A 207 8.90 -11.65 10.50
CA VAL A 207 8.32 -11.02 9.29
C VAL A 207 8.94 -9.63 9.12
N PRO A 208 9.42 -9.25 7.93
CA PRO A 208 10.03 -7.94 7.71
C PRO A 208 9.04 -6.82 8.00
N THR A 209 9.45 -5.84 8.80
CA THR A 209 8.61 -4.67 9.10
C THR A 209 8.73 -3.60 8.02
N ARG A 210 7.76 -2.69 7.99
CA ARG A 210 7.80 -1.51 7.12
C ARG A 210 9.07 -0.69 7.32
N SER A 211 9.49 -0.43 8.55
CA SER A 211 10.71 0.31 8.85
C SER A 211 11.97 -0.44 8.41
N TRP A 212 12.00 -1.77 8.55
CA TRP A 212 13.10 -2.59 8.04
C TRP A 212 13.26 -2.43 6.52
N PHE A 213 12.16 -2.50 5.77
CA PHE A 213 12.18 -2.37 4.32
C PHE A 213 12.56 -0.96 3.88
N LEU A 214 11.94 0.06 4.48
CA LEU A 214 12.16 1.46 4.11
C LEU A 214 13.57 1.96 4.43
N ARG A 215 14.22 1.44 5.47
CA ARG A 215 15.60 1.77 5.79
C ARG A 215 16.55 1.41 4.64
N ARG A 216 16.39 0.21 4.06
CA ARG A 216 17.14 -0.25 2.89
C ARG A 216 16.75 0.51 1.62
N LEU A 217 15.47 0.85 1.44
CA LEU A 217 15.06 1.67 0.30
C LEU A 217 15.72 3.06 0.32
N ARG A 218 15.70 3.72 1.49
CA ARG A 218 16.27 5.07 1.67
C ARG A 218 17.80 5.12 1.60
N SER A 219 18.50 4.00 1.77
CA SER A 219 19.95 3.99 1.57
C SER A 219 20.34 4.07 0.09
N HIS A 220 19.42 3.72 -0.83
CA HIS A 220 19.66 3.73 -2.27
C HIS A 220 18.98 4.88 -2.98
N PHE A 221 17.85 5.33 -2.45
CA PHE A 221 17.05 6.39 -3.04
C PHE A 221 16.94 7.58 -2.10
N GLY A 222 16.94 8.78 -2.68
CA GLY A 222 16.69 10.01 -1.95
C GLY A 222 15.29 10.06 -1.33
N LYS A 223 14.93 11.21 -0.77
CA LYS A 223 13.62 11.39 -0.12
C LYS A 223 12.44 11.21 -1.08
N ASP A 224 12.66 11.21 -2.39
CA ASP A 224 11.61 11.21 -3.41
C ASP A 224 11.01 9.84 -3.69
N ILE A 225 11.69 8.75 -3.29
CA ILE A 225 11.15 7.39 -3.41
C ILE A 225 10.80 6.84 -2.02
N ALA A 226 9.59 6.31 -1.89
CA ALA A 226 9.08 5.75 -0.65
C ALA A 226 8.27 4.48 -0.91
N GLY A 227 7.68 3.87 0.14
CA GLY A 227 6.86 2.67 -0.02
C GLY A 227 5.67 2.82 -0.98
N HIS A 228 5.14 4.03 -1.14
CA HIS A 228 4.09 4.32 -2.13
C HIS A 228 4.60 4.33 -3.57
N SER A 229 5.89 4.66 -3.77
CA SER A 229 6.54 4.70 -5.08
C SER A 229 6.61 3.35 -5.77
N ILE A 230 6.51 2.26 -5.01
CA ILE A 230 6.53 0.88 -5.54
C ILE A 230 5.26 0.63 -6.36
N ARG A 231 4.09 0.86 -5.75
CA ARG A 231 2.80 0.71 -6.44
C ARG A 231 2.65 1.70 -7.58
N SER A 232 2.96 2.98 -7.33
CA SER A 232 2.83 3.99 -8.39
C SER A 232 3.80 3.72 -9.53
N GLY A 233 5.01 3.22 -9.23
CA GLY A 233 5.97 2.77 -10.22
C GLY A 233 5.43 1.68 -11.14
N GLY A 234 4.90 0.60 -10.56
CA GLY A 234 4.30 -0.48 -11.34
C GLY A 234 3.09 0.00 -12.16
N ALA A 235 2.25 0.86 -11.59
CA ALA A 235 1.09 1.42 -12.28
C ALA A 235 1.52 2.30 -13.47
N THR A 236 2.53 3.14 -13.28
CA THR A 236 3.10 3.97 -14.35
C THR A 236 3.74 3.12 -15.44
N ASP A 237 4.47 2.05 -15.11
CA ASP A 237 5.04 1.12 -16.10
C ASP A 237 3.96 0.44 -16.95
N LEU A 238 2.84 0.03 -16.35
CA LEU A 238 1.72 -0.55 -17.10
C LEU A 238 1.04 0.49 -18.01
N ALA A 239 0.83 1.72 -17.52
CA ALA A 239 0.27 2.80 -18.31
C ALA A 239 1.17 3.16 -19.50
N LEU A 240 2.49 3.22 -19.30
CA LEU A 240 3.47 3.43 -20.37
C LEU A 240 3.48 2.32 -21.42
N ARG A 241 3.04 1.10 -21.06
CA ARG A 241 2.86 -0.04 -21.97
C ARG A 241 1.48 -0.06 -22.66
N GLY A 242 0.66 0.97 -22.45
CA GLY A 242 -0.66 1.08 -23.07
C GLY A 242 -1.75 0.25 -22.41
N ILE A 243 -1.55 -0.24 -21.18
CA ILE A 243 -2.62 -0.89 -20.43
C ILE A 243 -3.61 0.17 -19.96
N ALA A 244 -4.90 -0.07 -20.19
CA ALA A 244 -5.96 0.85 -19.82
C ALA A 244 -6.03 1.06 -18.29
N ASP A 245 -6.25 2.30 -17.86
CA ASP A 245 -6.36 2.66 -16.44
C ASP A 245 -7.43 1.86 -15.69
N SER A 246 -8.52 1.49 -16.37
CA SER A 246 -9.59 0.63 -15.83
C SER A 246 -9.09 -0.74 -15.35
N THR A 247 -7.95 -1.21 -15.89
CA THR A 247 -7.31 -2.49 -15.51
C THR A 247 -6.23 -2.31 -14.45
N ILE A 248 -5.68 -1.10 -14.30
CA ILE A 248 -4.58 -0.78 -13.36
C ILE A 248 -5.13 -0.41 -11.97
N GLN A 249 -6.35 0.14 -11.92
CA GLN A 249 -7.00 0.51 -10.66
C GLN A 249 -7.61 -0.72 -9.97
N LYS A 250 -6.93 -1.23 -8.92
CA LYS A 250 -7.54 -2.05 -7.86
C LYS A 250 -8.34 -1.19 -6.91
#